data_AF-A0A4S2VJ23-F1
#
_entry.id   AF-A0A4S2VJ23-F1
#
_cell.length_a   1.000
_cell.length_b   1.000
_cell.length_c   1.000
_cell.angle_alpha   90.00
_cell.angle_beta   90.00
_cell.angle_gamma   90.00
#
_symmetry.space_group_name_H-M   'P 1'
#
loop_
_entity.id
_entity.type
_entity.pdbx_description
1 polymer ?
#
loop_
_entity_poly.entity_id
_entity_poly.type
_entity_poly.pdbx_seq_one_letter_code
_entity_poly.pdbx_strand_id
1 'polypeptide(L)' 'MAITTIGTDGDDRAIEFLVRPEGTPEEGHFAIFREHGRGWEDARLTIDPAAGSVPVAAVEWAVEFAREYL' A
#
# COMPACT_ATOMS: atom_id res chain seq x y z
N MET A 1 3.75 -5.13 -13.59
CA MET A 1 3.54 -5.33 -12.13
C MET A 1 2.05 -5.33 -11.87
N ALA A 2 1.55 -6.14 -10.94
CA ALA A 2 0.15 -6.11 -10.52
C ALA A 2 0.04 -5.70 -9.05
N ILE A 3 -0.90 -4.80 -8.74
CA ILE A 3 -1.21 -4.35 -7.39
C ILE A 3 -2.68 -4.67 -7.11
N THR A 4 -2.97 -5.19 -5.92
CA THR A 4 -4.33 -5.56 -5.51
C THR A 4 -4.58 -5.04 -4.10
N THR A 5 -5.66 -4.28 -3.93
CA THR A 5 -6.16 -3.89 -2.60
C THR A 5 -6.78 -5.11 -1.93
N ILE A 6 -6.31 -5.44 -0.72
CA ILE A 6 -6.75 -6.63 0.02
C ILE A 6 -7.67 -6.29 1.20
N GLY A 7 -7.59 -5.07 1.71
CA GLY A 7 -8.48 -4.59 2.75
C GLY A 7 -8.30 -3.10 3.04
N THR A 8 -9.32 -2.52 3.66
CA THR A 8 -9.23 -1.25 4.37
C THR A 8 -9.52 -1.49 5.84
N ASP A 9 -8.96 -0.66 6.73
CA ASP A 9 -9.50 -0.59 8.07
C ASP A 9 -10.90 0.03 8.03
N GLY A 10 -11.76 -0.30 9.01
CA GLY A 10 -13.15 0.17 9.01
C GLY A 10 -13.33 1.70 9.12
N ASP A 11 -12.23 2.44 9.26
CA ASP A 11 -12.19 3.90 9.32
C ASP A 11 -11.59 4.54 8.05
N ASP A 12 -11.25 3.75 7.03
CA ASP A 12 -10.61 4.20 5.77
C ASP A 12 -9.37 5.08 6.00
N ARG A 13 -8.54 4.68 6.97
CA ARG A 13 -7.27 5.28 7.34
C ARG A 13 -6.08 4.38 7.10
N ALA A 14 -6.29 3.09 6.88
CA ALA A 14 -5.28 2.14 6.48
C ALA A 14 -5.79 1.31 5.30
N ILE A 15 -4.90 1.03 4.35
CA ILE A 15 -5.20 0.23 3.18
C ILE A 15 -4.07 -0.77 2.99
N GLU A 16 -4.44 -2.04 2.87
CA GLU A 16 -3.51 -3.14 2.65
C GLU A 16 -3.44 -3.47 1.16
N PHE A 17 -2.22 -3.71 0.69
CA PHE A 17 -1.91 -3.98 -0.70
C PHE A 17 -1.01 -5.19 -0.86
N LEU A 18 -1.39 -6.04 -1.81
CA LEU A 18 -0.54 -7.08 -2.36
C LEU A 18 0.05 -6.60 -3.67
N VAL A 19 1.38 -6.72 -3.81
CA VAL A 19 2.07 -6.45 -5.07
C VAL A 19 2.77 -7.71 -5.57
N ARG A 20 2.58 -8.01 -6.85
CA ARG A 20 3.34 -9.03 -7.57
C ARG A 20 4.26 -8.36 -8.60
N PRO A 21 5.57 -8.22 -8.30
CA PRO A 21 6.52 -7.68 -9.26
C PRO A 21 6.70 -8.62 -10.45
N GLU A 22 7.06 -8.08 -11.61
CA GLU A 22 7.35 -8.91 -12.78
C GLU A 22 8.67 -9.66 -12.61
N GLY A 23 8.71 -10.92 -13.06
CA GLY A 23 9.93 -11.72 -13.02
C GLY A 23 10.25 -12.38 -11.68
N THR A 24 9.39 -12.25 -10.66
CA THR A 24 9.48 -12.99 -9.39
C THR A 24 8.13 -13.62 -9.02
N PRO A 25 8.11 -14.84 -8.46
CA PRO A 25 6.89 -15.44 -7.94
C PRO A 25 6.53 -14.90 -6.54
N GLU A 26 7.42 -14.16 -5.88
CA GLU A 26 7.18 -13.65 -4.53
C GLU A 26 6.20 -12.47 -4.53
N GLU A 27 5.35 -12.44 -3.51
CA GLU A 27 4.39 -11.37 -3.29
C GLU A 27 4.91 -10.43 -2.20
N GLY A 28 4.90 -9.13 -2.50
CA GLY A 28 5.13 -8.09 -1.53
C GLY A 28 3.82 -7.74 -0.83
N HIS A 29 3.84 -7.64 0.49
CA HIS A 29 2.71 -7.22 1.30
C HIS A 29 3.07 -5.94 2.05
N PHE A 30 2.27 -4.90 1.86
CA PHE A 30 2.48 -3.62 2.53
C PHE A 30 1.16 -2.93 2.77
N ALA A 31 1.18 -1.95 3.67
CA ALA A 31 0.03 -1.09 3.91
C ALA A 31 0.47 0.36 4.02
N ILE A 32 -0.37 1.27 3.52
CA ILE A 32 -0.25 2.69 3.81
C ILE A 32 -1.31 3.09 4.82
N PHE A 33 -0.97 4.05 5.67
CA PHE A 33 -1.90 4.58 6.65
C PHE A 33 -1.71 6.08 6.87
N ARG A 34 -2.78 6.78 7.20
CA ARG A 34 -2.76 8.20 7.59
C ARG A 34 -3.07 8.38 9.07
N GLU A 35 -2.42 9.34 9.70
CA GLU A 35 -2.78 9.75 11.06
C GLU A 35 -4.15 10.45 11.07
N HIS A 36 -4.81 10.44 12.23
CA HIS A 36 -6.12 11.09 12.36
C HIS A 36 -6.02 12.60 12.08
N GLY A 37 -6.89 13.11 11.21
CA GLY A 37 -6.91 14.52 10.80
C GLY A 37 -5.80 14.91 9.82
N ARG A 38 -5.06 13.95 9.26
CA ARG A 38 -4.09 14.16 8.18
C ARG A 38 -4.60 13.62 6.85
N GLY A 39 -4.17 14.23 5.75
CA GLY A 39 -4.43 13.74 4.41
C GLY A 39 -3.48 12.60 4.01
N TRP A 40 -3.75 11.99 2.86
CA TRP A 40 -2.93 10.89 2.31
C TRP A 40 -1.56 11.36 1.79
N GLU A 41 -1.35 12.66 1.62
CA GLU A 41 -0.03 13.26 1.36
C GLU A 41 0.98 13.03 2.50
N ASP A 42 0.48 12.83 3.72
CA ASP A 42 1.28 12.53 4.92
C ASP A 42 1.27 11.01 5.25
N ALA A 43 0.87 10.16 4.31
CA ALA A 43 0.76 8.73 4.54
C ALA A 43 2.09 8.12 4.95
N ARG A 44 2.02 7.17 5.88
CA ARG A 44 3.14 6.33 6.30
C ARG A 44 2.98 4.94 5.73
N LEU A 45 4.11 4.27 5.53
CA LEU A 45 4.21 2.92 5.02
C LEU A 45 4.55 1.95 6.16
N THR A 46 3.91 0.79 6.15
CA THR A 46 4.36 -0.39 6.87
C THR A 46 4.53 -1.55 5.90
N ILE A 47 5.54 -2.38 6.13
CA ILE A 47 5.86 -3.55 5.31
C ILE A 47 5.93 -4.75 6.25
N ASP A 48 5.32 -5.87 5.86
CA ASP A 48 5.52 -7.14 6.58
C ASP A 48 6.99 -7.56 6.41
N PRO A 49 7.77 -7.77 7.50
CA PRO A 49 9.16 -8.20 7.39
C PRO A 49 9.35 -9.55 6.68
N ALA A 50 8.30 -10.38 6.60
CA ALA A 50 8.28 -11.63 5.87
C ALA A 50 7.79 -11.48 4.41
N ALA A 51 7.37 -10.28 3.99
CA ALA A 51 6.98 -10.01 2.62
C ALA A 51 8.16 -10.19 1.65
N GLY A 52 7.83 -10.56 0.42
CA GLY A 52 8.74 -10.42 -0.71
C GLY A 52 9.05 -8.96 -1.02
N SER A 53 9.80 -8.73 -2.10
CA SER A 53 10.19 -7.36 -2.50
C SER A 53 8.98 -6.47 -2.79
N VAL A 54 8.93 -5.30 -2.16
CA VAL A 54 7.94 -4.24 -2.45
C VAL A 54 8.61 -3.13 -3.27
N PRO A 55 8.29 -2.99 -4.58
CA PRO A 55 8.84 -1.92 -5.40
C PRO A 55 8.36 -0.54 -4.93
N VAL A 56 9.25 0.45 -4.93
CA VAL A 56 8.89 1.85 -4.57
C VAL A 56 7.75 2.39 -5.44
N ALA A 57 7.74 2.07 -6.74
CA ALA A 57 6.66 2.46 -7.65
C ALA A 57 5.29 1.92 -7.24
N ALA A 58 5.22 0.78 -6.53
CA ALA A 58 3.96 0.26 -6.00
C ALA A 58 3.45 1.09 -4.82
N VAL A 59 4.37 1.58 -3.98
CA VAL A 59 4.05 2.47 -2.86
C VAL A 59 3.59 3.83 -3.37
N GLU A 60 4.29 4.41 -4.36
CA GLU A 60 3.91 5.68 -4.98
C GLU A 60 2.50 5.60 -5.57
N TRP A 61 2.22 4.55 -6.34
CA TRP A 61 0.89 4.31 -6.90
C TRP A 61 -0.18 4.18 -5.79
N ALA A 62 0.11 3.46 -4.71
CA ALA A 62 -0.85 3.27 -3.61
C ALA A 62 -1.22 4.61 -2.93
N VAL A 63 -0.23 5.50 -2.73
CA VAL A 63 -0.47 6.83 -2.16
C VAL A 63 -1.29 7.69 -3.12
N GLU A 64 -1.00 7.67 -4.42
CA GLU A 64 -1.79 8.38 -5.42
C GLU A 64 -3.23 7.88 -5.49
N PHE A 65 -3.42 6.56 -5.51
CA PHE A 65 -4.76 5.95 -5.46
C PHE A 65 -5.54 6.41 -4.23
N ALA A 66 -4.93 6.37 -3.03
CA ALA A 66 -5.61 6.80 -1.82
C ALA A 66 -5.98 8.29 -1.86
N ARG A 67 -5.11 9.14 -2.42
CA ARG A 67 -5.38 10.59 -2.58
C ARG A 67 -6.52 10.89 -3.53
N GLU A 68 -6.70 10.09 -4.58
CA GLU A 68 -7.73 10.32 -5.59
C GLU A 68 -9.10 9.77 -5.21
N TYR A 69 -9.13 8.71 -4.38
CA TYR A 69 -10.33 7.91 -4.17
C TYR A 69 -10.81 7.81 -2.70
N LEU A 70 -10.08 8.35 -1.71
CA LEU A 70 -10.38 8.25 -0.25
C LEU A 70 -10.01 9.51 0.56
#